data_AF-A0A8B7H547-F1
#
_entry.id   AF-A0A8B7H547-F1
#
_cell.length_a   1.000
_cell.length_b   1.000
_cell.length_c   1.000
_cell.angle_alpha   90.00
_cell.angle_beta   90.00
_cell.angle_gamma   90.00
#
_symmetry.space_group_name_H-M   'P 1'
#
loop_
_entity.id
_entity.type
_entity.pdbx_description
1 polymer ?
#
loop_
_entity_poly.entity_id
_entity_poly.type
_entity_poly.pdbx_seq_one_letter_code
_entity_poly.pdbx_strand_id
1 'polypeptide(L)'
;MGLEDKQKMLTGSGDPKEKEVEPDSQNSGRPSTAVDEKNKEEEEEEELVDPLTTVREQCEQLEKCVKARERLELCDERVSSRSHTEEDCTEELFDFLHARDHCVAHKLFNSLK
;
A
#
# COMPACT_ATOMS: atom_id res chain seq x y z
N MET A 1 -2.09 -32.71 -38.19
CA MET A 1 -2.03 -31.35 -37.59
C MET A 1 -1.60 -31.54 -36.15
N GLY A 2 -0.29 -31.75 -35.97
CA GLY A 2 0.33 -32.17 -34.71
C GLY A 2 1.02 -31.01 -34.01
N LEU A 3 1.07 -31.08 -32.69
CA LEU A 3 1.48 -30.04 -31.73
C LEU A 3 2.99 -29.74 -31.71
N GLU A 4 3.69 -29.92 -32.83
CA GLU A 4 5.15 -29.84 -32.91
C GLU A 4 5.63 -28.47 -33.46
N ASP A 5 4.73 -27.66 -34.03
CA ASP A 5 5.06 -26.38 -34.66
C ASP A 5 5.12 -25.18 -33.69
N LYS A 6 4.72 -25.32 -32.42
CA LYS A 6 4.78 -24.22 -31.43
C LYS A 6 6.12 -24.13 -30.69
N GLN A 7 6.95 -25.18 -30.73
CA GLN A 7 8.24 -25.19 -30.02
C GLN A 7 9.36 -24.45 -30.79
N LYS A 8 9.08 -23.94 -32.00
CA LYS A 8 10.08 -23.30 -32.87
C LYS A 8 10.34 -21.81 -32.59
N MET A 9 9.72 -21.23 -31.55
CA MET A 9 9.87 -19.80 -31.22
C MET A 9 10.94 -19.50 -30.14
N LEU A 10 11.70 -20.50 -29.66
CA LEU A 10 12.53 -20.33 -28.44
C LEU A 10 14.04 -20.62 -28.57
N THR A 11 14.61 -20.80 -29.76
CA THR A 11 16.08 -20.97 -29.87
C THR A 11 16.65 -20.31 -31.12
N GLY A 12 17.40 -19.23 -30.92
CA GLY A 12 18.25 -18.60 -31.93
C GLY A 12 19.46 -18.00 -31.23
N SER A 13 20.63 -18.61 -31.45
CA SER A 13 21.94 -18.17 -30.92
C SER A 13 22.86 -17.71 -32.06
N GLY A 14 23.52 -16.56 -31.83
CA GLY A 14 24.82 -16.11 -32.37
C GLY A 14 24.80 -15.32 -33.69
N ASP A 15 25.61 -14.29 -33.96
CA ASP A 15 26.72 -13.49 -33.35
C ASP A 15 27.22 -12.55 -34.50
N PRO A 16 28.26 -11.66 -34.45
CA PRO A 16 28.85 -10.75 -33.44
C PRO A 16 29.13 -9.29 -34.01
N LYS A 17 29.85 -8.44 -33.23
CA LYS A 17 30.41 -7.07 -33.50
C LYS A 17 29.41 -5.90 -33.41
N GLU A 18 29.71 -4.74 -32.82
CA GLU A 18 30.96 -4.04 -32.48
C GLU A 18 30.74 -3.09 -31.27
N LYS A 19 31.85 -2.69 -30.64
CA LYS A 19 31.98 -1.81 -29.46
C LYS A 19 31.35 -0.42 -29.70
N GLU A 20 30.98 0.31 -28.63
CA GLU A 20 31.67 1.54 -28.16
C GLU A 20 31.37 1.78 -26.67
N VAL A 21 32.39 2.21 -25.94
CA VAL A 21 32.41 2.53 -24.51
C VAL A 21 32.59 4.04 -24.43
N GLU A 22 31.67 4.75 -23.79
CA GLU A 22 31.81 6.19 -23.50
C GLU A 22 31.44 6.46 -22.03
N PRO A 23 32.44 6.72 -21.17
CA PRO A 23 32.24 7.50 -19.97
C PRO A 23 33.28 8.62 -19.91
N ASP A 24 32.90 9.86 -20.24
CA ASP A 24 33.36 11.05 -19.52
C ASP A 24 32.59 12.28 -20.02
N SER A 25 31.95 13.00 -19.10
CA SER A 25 31.82 14.45 -19.27
C SER A 25 31.64 15.11 -17.92
N GLN A 26 32.77 15.28 -17.24
CA GLN A 26 32.98 16.42 -16.36
C GLN A 26 32.74 17.73 -17.14
N ASN A 27 31.82 18.58 -16.67
CA ASN A 27 32.18 19.99 -16.48
C ASN A 27 31.22 20.80 -15.56
N SER A 28 31.81 21.30 -14.47
CA SER A 28 31.68 22.65 -13.90
C SER A 28 30.30 23.33 -13.76
N GLY A 29 29.85 23.42 -12.51
CA GLY A 29 29.88 24.68 -11.76
C GLY A 29 28.83 25.78 -12.00
N ARG A 30 28.16 26.15 -10.89
CA ARG A 30 27.72 27.51 -10.44
C ARG A 30 26.21 27.83 -10.54
N PRO A 31 25.62 28.62 -9.60
CA PRO A 31 25.83 28.71 -8.15
C PRO A 31 24.56 28.38 -7.33
N SER A 32 24.80 28.09 -6.05
CA SER A 32 23.83 28.00 -4.96
C SER A 32 23.19 29.37 -4.67
N THR A 33 21.87 29.52 -4.87
CA THR A 33 21.00 30.50 -4.17
C THR A 33 19.53 30.13 -4.42
N ALA A 34 19.01 29.10 -3.75
CA ALA A 34 17.57 28.83 -3.68
C ALA A 34 17.18 28.04 -2.41
N VAL A 35 18.01 28.11 -1.38
CA VAL A 35 17.81 27.42 -0.09
C VAL A 35 17.64 28.47 1.00
N ASP A 36 16.62 29.32 0.91
CA ASP A 36 16.30 30.22 2.04
C ASP A 36 14.82 30.62 2.13
N GLU A 37 13.99 30.36 1.11
CA GLU A 37 12.54 30.65 1.20
C GLU A 37 11.66 29.42 1.45
N LYS A 38 12.17 28.19 1.25
CA LYS A 38 11.40 26.97 1.52
C LYS A 38 11.34 26.56 2.99
N ASN A 39 12.25 27.08 3.82
CA ASN A 39 12.40 26.64 5.22
C ASN A 39 11.49 27.38 6.22
N LYS A 40 10.65 28.30 5.74
CA LYS A 40 9.69 29.05 6.59
C LYS A 40 8.24 28.61 6.47
N GLU A 41 7.91 27.83 5.44
CA GLU A 41 6.54 27.29 5.25
C GLU A 41 6.36 25.92 5.92
N GLU A 42 7.44 25.22 6.28
CA GLU A 42 7.38 23.87 6.89
C GLU A 42 7.12 23.88 8.41
N GLU A 43 7.12 25.04 9.08
CA GLU A 43 6.97 25.13 10.54
C GLU A 43 5.51 25.21 11.02
N GLU A 44 4.52 25.29 10.11
CA GLU A 44 3.10 25.51 10.44
C GLU A 44 2.13 24.47 9.83
N GLU A 45 2.61 23.26 9.49
CA GLU A 45 1.71 22.09 9.39
C GLU A 45 1.37 21.61 10.80
N GLU A 46 0.46 22.32 11.48
CA GLU A 46 -0.28 21.71 12.59
C GLU A 46 -0.91 20.40 12.08
N GLU A 47 -0.60 19.29 12.75
CA GLU A 47 -1.10 17.96 12.39
C GLU A 47 -2.64 17.96 12.46
N LEU A 48 -3.28 18.19 11.32
CA LEU A 48 -4.73 18.15 11.19
C LEU A 48 -5.18 16.69 11.37
N VAL A 49 -5.66 16.37 12.57
CA VAL A 49 -6.21 15.04 12.87
C VAL A 49 -7.57 14.87 12.18
N ASP A 50 -7.69 13.88 11.31
CA ASP A 50 -8.96 13.50 10.68
C ASP A 50 -9.96 13.00 11.76
N PRO A 51 -11.13 13.64 11.93
CA PRO A 51 -12.14 13.15 12.86
C PRO A 51 -12.56 11.70 12.61
N LEU A 52 -12.45 11.21 11.38
CA LEU A 52 -12.77 9.83 11.02
C LEU A 52 -11.84 8.81 11.69
N THR A 53 -10.53 9.06 11.71
CA THR A 53 -9.57 8.12 12.32
C THR A 53 -9.80 8.03 13.82
N THR A 54 -9.98 9.17 14.47
CA THR A 54 -10.30 9.26 15.91
C THR A 54 -11.58 8.48 16.25
N VAL A 55 -12.65 8.67 15.47
CA VAL A 55 -13.93 7.98 15.72
C VAL A 55 -13.81 6.48 15.44
N ARG A 56 -13.05 6.07 14.42
CA ARG A 56 -12.79 4.65 14.13
C ARG A 56 -12.08 3.97 15.29
N GLU A 57 -10.98 4.54 15.79
CA GLU A 57 -10.23 3.98 16.93
C GLU A 57 -11.11 3.82 18.18
N GLN A 58 -11.95 4.82 18.48
CA GLN A 58 -12.91 4.71 19.58
C GLN A 58 -13.96 3.61 19.36
N CYS A 59 -14.46 3.46 18.13
CA CYS A 59 -15.43 2.43 17.79
C CYS A 59 -14.83 1.02 17.75
N GLU A 60 -13.54 0.90 17.47
CA GLU A 60 -12.79 -0.37 17.44
C GLU A 60 -12.52 -0.94 18.83
N GLN A 61 -12.68 -0.15 19.89
CA GLN A 61 -12.61 -0.61 21.29
C GLN A 61 -13.89 -1.28 21.78
N LEU A 62 -14.98 -1.25 21.00
CA LEU A 62 -16.22 -1.95 21.35
C LEU A 62 -16.00 -3.47 21.31
N GLU A 63 -16.57 -4.20 22.27
CA GLU A 63 -16.41 -5.66 22.40
C GLU A 63 -16.71 -6.42 21.10
N LYS A 64 -17.77 -6.03 20.37
CA LYS A 64 -18.12 -6.64 19.08
C LYS A 64 -17.05 -6.43 18.00
N CYS A 65 -16.40 -5.26 17.99
CA CYS A 65 -15.35 -4.91 17.03
C CYS A 65 -14.06 -5.62 17.41
N VAL A 66 -13.73 -5.70 18.70
CA VAL A 66 -12.57 -6.43 19.21
C VAL A 66 -12.67 -7.91 18.84
N LYS A 67 -13.81 -8.57 19.11
CA LYS A 67 -14.02 -9.98 18.74
C LYS A 67 -13.99 -10.22 17.23
N ALA A 68 -14.54 -9.30 16.43
CA ALA A 68 -14.48 -9.41 14.98
C ALA A 68 -13.05 -9.24 14.45
N ARG A 69 -12.28 -8.31 15.03
CA ARG A 69 -10.85 -8.13 14.72
C ARG A 69 -10.02 -9.35 15.10
N GLU A 70 -10.23 -9.94 16.28
CA GLU A 70 -9.56 -11.19 16.69
C GLU A 70 -9.81 -12.32 15.69
N ARG A 71 -11.04 -12.45 15.15
CA ARG A 71 -11.35 -13.45 14.12
C ARG A 71 -10.64 -13.17 12.81
N LEU A 72 -10.60 -11.89 12.40
CA LEU A 72 -9.87 -11.46 11.21
C LEU A 72 -8.38 -11.80 11.34
N GLU A 73 -7.75 -11.47 12.46
CA GLU A 73 -6.34 -11.78 12.74
C GLU A 73 -6.08 -13.30 12.71
N LEU A 74 -6.98 -14.11 13.29
CA LEU A 74 -6.88 -15.58 13.22
C LEU A 74 -7.01 -16.12 11.80
N CYS A 75 -7.86 -15.50 10.96
CA CYS A 75 -7.94 -15.84 9.55
C CYS A 75 -6.65 -15.45 8.82
N ASP A 76 -6.11 -14.25 9.06
CA ASP A 76 -4.87 -13.76 8.46
C ASP A 76 -3.69 -14.68 8.79
N GLU A 77 -3.58 -15.14 10.04
CA GLU A 77 -2.58 -16.15 10.45
C GLU A 77 -2.77 -17.49 9.72
N ARG A 78 -4.02 -17.92 9.54
CA ARG A 78 -4.34 -19.17 8.82
C ARG A 78 -4.03 -19.09 7.33
N VAL A 79 -4.37 -17.97 6.68
CA VAL A 79 -4.11 -17.75 5.25
C VAL A 79 -2.61 -17.54 5.00
N SER A 80 -1.94 -16.73 5.82
CA SER A 80 -0.50 -16.46 5.67
C SER A 80 0.39 -17.69 5.94
N SER A 81 -0.05 -18.62 6.77
CA SER A 81 0.68 -19.88 7.03
C SER A 81 0.58 -20.91 5.88
N ARG A 82 -0.34 -20.73 4.93
CA ARG A 82 -0.53 -21.64 3.81
C ARG A 82 0.23 -21.14 2.59
N SER A 83 1.10 -22.00 2.03
CA SER A 83 1.83 -21.66 0.80
C SER A 83 0.95 -21.52 -0.44
N HIS A 84 -0.16 -22.28 -0.49
CA HIS A 84 -1.12 -22.28 -1.59
C HIS A 84 -2.52 -22.48 -0.98
N THR A 85 -3.36 -21.46 -1.07
CA THR A 85 -4.75 -21.51 -0.63
C THR A 85 -5.59 -20.59 -1.52
N GLU A 86 -6.85 -20.97 -1.77
CA GLU A 86 -7.86 -20.12 -2.40
C GLU A 86 -8.73 -19.40 -1.34
N GLU A 87 -8.46 -19.67 -0.05
CA GLU A 87 -9.12 -19.02 1.07
C GLU A 87 -8.69 -17.54 1.17
N ASP A 88 -9.67 -16.67 1.40
CA ASP A 88 -9.46 -15.26 1.77
C ASP A 88 -10.24 -14.91 3.04
N CYS A 89 -9.87 -13.79 3.68
CA CYS A 89 -10.47 -13.33 4.94
C CYS A 89 -11.52 -12.24 4.74
N THR A 90 -12.17 -12.21 3.56
CA THR A 90 -13.11 -11.14 3.21
C THR A 90 -14.37 -11.18 4.06
N GLU A 91 -14.81 -12.37 4.50
CA GLU A 91 -15.95 -12.54 5.41
C GLU A 91 -15.66 -11.87 6.76
N GLU A 92 -14.55 -12.21 7.41
CA GLU A 92 -14.15 -11.65 8.70
C GLU A 92 -13.90 -10.14 8.60
N LEU A 93 -13.37 -9.67 7.47
CA LEU A 93 -13.21 -8.25 7.19
C LEU A 93 -14.56 -7.54 7.13
N PHE A 94 -15.55 -8.09 6.43
CA PHE A 94 -16.89 -7.50 6.36
C PHE A 94 -17.61 -7.52 7.70
N ASP A 95 -17.43 -8.55 8.51
CA ASP A 95 -17.94 -8.59 9.89
C ASP A 95 -17.37 -7.46 10.75
N PHE A 96 -16.04 -7.27 10.71
CA PHE A 96 -15.35 -6.19 11.42
C PHE A 96 -15.81 -4.81 10.95
N LEU A 97 -15.84 -4.59 9.63
CA LEU A 97 -16.28 -3.33 9.04
C LEU A 97 -17.73 -3.03 9.40
N HIS A 98 -18.63 -4.01 9.33
CA HIS A 98 -20.03 -3.84 9.71
C HIS A 98 -20.17 -3.43 11.19
N ALA A 99 -19.45 -4.11 12.09
CA ALA A 99 -19.49 -3.81 13.51
C ALA A 99 -18.98 -2.40 13.83
N ARG A 100 -17.85 -2.01 13.22
CA ARG A 100 -17.21 -0.70 13.39
C ARG A 100 -18.05 0.41 12.79
N ASP A 101 -18.44 0.27 11.54
CA ASP A 101 -19.09 1.34 10.77
C ASP A 101 -20.51 1.61 11.27
N HIS A 102 -21.18 0.61 11.86
CA HIS A 102 -22.42 0.84 12.61
C HIS A 102 -22.22 1.84 13.76
N CYS A 103 -21.09 1.77 14.49
CA CYS A 103 -20.76 2.76 15.53
C CYS A 103 -20.32 4.10 14.92
N VAL A 104 -19.46 4.08 13.90
CA VAL A 104 -18.92 5.30 13.27
C VAL A 104 -20.05 6.16 12.69
N ALA A 105 -21.03 5.55 12.03
CA ALA A 105 -22.16 6.25 11.43
C ALA A 105 -22.95 7.10 12.45
N HIS A 106 -23.03 6.66 13.71
CA HIS A 106 -23.70 7.39 14.78
C HIS A 106 -22.88 8.55 15.37
N LYS A 107 -21.56 8.57 15.15
CA LYS A 107 -20.64 9.52 15.81
C LYS A 107 -19.97 10.51 14.85
N LEU A 108 -19.61 10.06 13.65
CA LEU A 108 -18.76 10.81 12.73
C LEU A 108 -19.35 12.15 12.34
N PHE A 109 -20.62 12.19 11.96
CA PHE A 109 -21.30 13.41 11.50
C PHE A 109 -21.46 14.47 12.58
N ASN A 110 -21.24 14.15 13.86
CA ASN A 110 -21.21 15.15 14.94
C ASN A 110 -19.90 15.97 14.92
N SER A 111 -18.85 15.46 14.26
CA SER A 111 -17.53 16.08 14.20
C SER A 111 -17.27 16.79 12.86
N LEU A 112 -18.10 16.52 11.84
CA LEU A 112 -18.02 17.15 10.53
C LEU A 112 -18.95 18.38 10.48
N LYS A 113 -18.51 19.47 9.83
CA LYS A 113 -19.28 20.71 9.62
C LYS A 113 -19.58 20.93 8.15
#